data_AF-A0A3B1CF15-F1
#
_entry.id   AF-A0A3B1CF15-F1
#
_cell.length_a   1.000
_cell.length_b   1.000
_cell.length_c   1.000
_cell.angle_alpha   90.00
_cell.angle_beta   90.00
_cell.angle_gamma   90.00
#
_symmetry.space_group_name_H-M   'P 1'
#
loop_
_entity.id
_entity.type
_entity.pdbx_description
1 polymer ?
#
loop_
_entity_poly.entity_id
_entity_poly.type
_entity_poly.pdbx_seq_one_letter_code
_entity_poly.pdbx_strand_id
1 'polypeptide(L)'
;MADRFVKKTTLDLSFYRDWIARREKALEKDRVKPTFFVTISREFGCEGYDLATTLVEKINKKANSPWPLFTRSMIDEMIAKGDVLPDMVKNVSEKRWSFKDWFIDALVPDYLQSSSSRVYEGTRNLIFNFIAKGNCVILGSGSQTISSGLDPGKFIGVHIRLAAPYNWRLARIEQISKCSRDEAEKTIKDRQGLRDKFISDFTGMDAADLSLYNIVFNNAKNTPGHMADMIVEDLRLKGAFKD
;
A
#
# COMPACT_ATOMS: atom_id res chain seq x y z
N MET A 1 3.25 -19.40 14.44
CA MET A 1 1.84 -18.93 14.26
C MET A 1 1.68 -17.72 13.32
N ALA A 2 2.73 -16.94 12.99
CA ALA A 2 2.57 -15.66 12.28
C ALA A 2 2.14 -15.73 10.79
N ASP A 3 2.25 -16.89 10.13
CA ASP A 3 2.16 -17.00 8.67
C ASP A 3 0.76 -17.38 8.14
N ARG A 4 -0.25 -17.55 9.00
CA ARG A 4 -1.61 -17.99 8.57
C ARG A 4 -2.49 -16.88 8.01
N PHE A 5 -2.12 -15.61 8.22
CA PHE A 5 -2.94 -14.43 7.87
C PHE A 5 -2.51 -13.74 6.57
N VAL A 6 -1.41 -14.19 5.98
CA VAL A 6 -0.84 -13.60 4.76
C VAL A 6 -1.14 -14.57 3.63
N LYS A 7 -2.01 -14.17 2.69
CA LYS A 7 -2.07 -14.87 1.40
C LYS A 7 -0.70 -14.70 0.76
N LYS A 8 0.06 -15.79 0.62
CA LYS A 8 1.36 -15.78 -0.05
C LYS A 8 1.13 -15.47 -1.52
N THR A 9 1.49 -14.26 -1.91
CA THR A 9 1.61 -13.88 -3.31
C THR A 9 3.09 -13.87 -3.64
N THR A 10 3.47 -14.60 -4.69
CA THR A 10 4.86 -14.70 -5.12
C THR A 10 5.23 -13.48 -5.95
N LEU A 11 6.38 -12.88 -5.66
CA LEU A 11 6.96 -11.84 -6.49
C LEU A 11 7.45 -12.43 -7.81
N ASP A 12 6.87 -12.00 -8.93
CA ASP A 12 7.43 -12.24 -10.26
C ASP A 12 8.38 -11.09 -10.63
N LEU A 13 9.68 -11.33 -10.43
CA LEU A 13 10.73 -10.36 -10.77
C LEU A 13 10.83 -10.09 -12.27
N SER A 14 10.49 -11.05 -13.12
CA SER A 14 10.55 -10.88 -14.57
C SER A 14 9.46 -9.92 -15.03
N PHE A 15 8.23 -10.12 -14.54
CA PHE A 15 7.12 -9.21 -14.76
C PHE A 15 7.40 -7.82 -14.18
N TYR A 16 7.95 -7.73 -12.97
CA TYR A 16 8.30 -6.44 -12.36
C TYR A 16 9.30 -5.63 -13.20
N ARG A 17 10.38 -6.27 -13.68
CA ARG A 17 11.41 -5.63 -14.52
C ARG A 17 10.83 -5.18 -15.86
N ASP A 18 10.04 -6.02 -16.51
CA ASP A 18 9.35 -5.68 -17.77
C ASP A 18 8.36 -4.52 -17.57
N TRP A 19 7.57 -4.55 -16.49
CA TRP A 19 6.66 -3.46 -16.14
C TRP A 19 7.40 -2.13 -15.93
N ILE A 20 8.51 -2.12 -15.17
CA ILE A 20 9.33 -0.92 -14.97
C ILE A 20 9.81 -0.37 -16.31
N ALA A 21 10.42 -1.20 -17.17
CA ALA A 21 10.98 -0.77 -18.43
C ALA A 21 9.90 -0.16 -19.36
N ARG A 22 8.70 -0.76 -19.40
CA ARG A 22 7.57 -0.22 -20.16
C ARG A 22 7.09 1.11 -19.61
N ARG A 23 7.01 1.26 -18.29
CA ARG A 23 6.58 2.51 -17.64
C ARG A 23 7.60 3.62 -17.83
N GLU A 24 8.91 3.34 -17.74
CA GLU A 24 9.97 4.31 -18.02
C GLU A 24 9.86 4.87 -19.44
N LYS A 25 9.77 3.99 -20.44
CA LYS A 25 9.59 4.40 -21.84
C LYS A 25 8.32 5.22 -22.06
N ALA A 26 7.22 4.87 -21.38
CA ALA A 26 5.98 5.63 -21.45
C ALA A 26 6.10 7.03 -20.82
N LEU A 27 6.76 7.13 -19.67
CA LEU A 27 6.97 8.39 -18.96
C LEU A 27 7.95 9.32 -19.68
N GLU A 28 8.94 8.77 -20.38
CA GLU A 28 9.83 9.56 -21.25
C GLU A 28 9.07 10.24 -22.38
N LYS A 29 8.06 9.56 -22.93
CA LYS A 29 7.20 10.07 -24.01
C LYS A 29 6.17 11.08 -23.51
N ASP A 30 5.57 10.83 -22.34
CA ASP A 30 4.45 11.61 -21.78
C ASP A 30 4.83 12.30 -20.45
N ARG A 31 5.94 13.06 -20.41
CA ARG A 31 6.52 13.65 -19.19
C ARG A 31 5.60 14.59 -18.39
N VAL A 32 4.52 15.07 -19.01
CA VAL A 32 3.61 16.08 -18.44
C VAL A 32 2.37 15.44 -17.81
N LYS A 33 2.10 14.15 -18.06
CA LYS A 33 0.89 13.51 -17.53
C LYS A 33 1.09 13.06 -16.08
N PRO A 34 0.08 13.24 -15.21
CA PRO A 34 0.14 12.70 -13.87
C PRO A 34 0.13 11.17 -13.90
N THR A 35 0.76 10.55 -12.91
CA THR A 35 0.63 9.12 -12.66
C THR A 35 -0.51 8.85 -11.70
N PHE A 36 -1.15 7.69 -11.86
CA PHE A 36 -2.24 7.26 -10.98
C PHE A 36 -1.80 6.07 -10.14
N PHE A 37 -2.29 5.98 -8.91
CA PHE A 37 -2.06 4.82 -8.05
C PHE A 37 -3.20 4.65 -7.05
N VAL A 38 -3.40 3.42 -6.58
CA VAL A 38 -4.36 3.11 -5.51
C VAL A 38 -3.62 2.56 -4.31
N THR A 39 -3.91 3.04 -3.11
CA THR A 39 -3.44 2.41 -1.87
C THR A 39 -4.62 1.83 -1.11
N ILE A 40 -4.50 0.62 -0.59
CA ILE A 40 -5.53 -0.05 0.19
C ILE A 40 -5.01 -0.29 1.62
N SER A 41 -5.53 0.50 2.56
CA SER A 41 -5.37 0.31 4.00
C SER A 41 -6.55 -0.50 4.57
N ARG A 42 -6.35 -1.16 5.72
CA ARG A 42 -7.35 -2.06 6.31
C ARG A 42 -7.14 -2.28 7.80
N GLU A 43 -8.25 -2.45 8.52
CA GLU A 43 -8.20 -2.94 9.89
C GLU A 43 -7.83 -4.42 9.86
N PHE A 44 -7.21 -4.91 10.94
CA PHE A 44 -6.98 -6.34 11.09
C PHE A 44 -8.33 -7.06 11.23
N GLY A 45 -8.53 -8.10 10.41
CA GLY A 45 -9.80 -8.81 10.26
C GLY A 45 -10.66 -8.38 9.06
N CYS A 46 -10.37 -7.25 8.40
CA CYS A 46 -11.07 -6.86 7.16
C CYS A 46 -10.54 -7.57 5.91
N GLU A 47 -9.37 -8.23 6.00
CA GLU A 47 -8.64 -8.70 4.82
C GLU A 47 -8.46 -7.55 3.80
N GLY A 48 -8.33 -7.84 2.52
CA GLY A 48 -8.17 -6.80 1.49
C GLY A 48 -7.52 -7.31 0.22
N TYR A 49 -6.97 -8.53 0.25
CA TYR A 49 -6.42 -9.18 -0.94
C TYR A 49 -7.48 -9.35 -2.02
N ASP A 50 -8.67 -9.84 -1.66
CA ASP A 50 -9.74 -10.10 -2.64
C ASP A 50 -10.22 -8.81 -3.31
N LEU A 51 -10.34 -7.71 -2.55
CA LEU A 51 -10.59 -6.40 -3.14
C LEU A 51 -9.46 -6.00 -4.10
N ALA A 52 -8.20 -6.11 -3.66
CA ALA A 52 -7.06 -5.67 -4.44
C ALA A 52 -6.92 -6.44 -5.76
N THR A 53 -7.13 -7.76 -5.75
CA THR A 53 -7.09 -8.59 -6.97
C THR A 53 -8.26 -8.31 -7.89
N THR A 54 -9.49 -8.25 -7.36
CA THR A 54 -10.68 -7.92 -8.16
C THR A 54 -10.56 -6.52 -8.75
N LEU A 55 -10.00 -5.56 -8.02
CA LEU A 55 -9.73 -4.21 -8.52
C LEU A 55 -8.75 -4.23 -9.68
N VAL A 56 -7.61 -4.89 -9.54
CA VAL A 56 -6.61 -5.01 -10.60
C VAL A 56 -7.18 -5.67 -11.86
N GLU A 57 -7.96 -6.75 -11.69
CA GLU A 57 -8.65 -7.41 -12.80
C GLU A 57 -9.60 -6.45 -13.54
N LYS A 58 -10.38 -5.65 -12.81
CA LYS A 58 -11.33 -4.70 -13.40
C LYS A 58 -10.61 -3.52 -14.07
N ILE A 59 -9.57 -2.97 -13.46
CA ILE A 59 -8.76 -1.89 -14.05
C ILE A 59 -8.10 -2.38 -15.35
N ASN A 60 -7.48 -3.57 -15.33
CA ASN A 60 -6.73 -4.09 -16.48
C ASN A 60 -7.61 -4.47 -17.69
N LYS A 61 -8.92 -4.61 -17.51
CA LYS A 61 -9.87 -4.74 -18.63
C LYS A 61 -10.09 -3.41 -19.37
N LYS A 62 -9.78 -2.28 -18.76
CA LYS A 62 -10.02 -0.92 -19.29
C LYS A 62 -8.74 -0.14 -19.58
N ALA A 63 -7.69 -0.38 -18.81
CA ALA A 63 -6.44 0.36 -18.90
C ALA A 63 -5.60 -0.11 -20.10
N ASN A 64 -4.99 0.86 -20.80
CA ASN A 64 -4.04 0.59 -21.88
C ASN A 64 -2.70 0.04 -21.40
N SER A 65 -2.46 0.03 -20.10
CA SER A 65 -1.23 -0.46 -19.48
C SER A 65 -1.58 -1.26 -18.24
N PRO A 66 -0.87 -2.37 -17.98
CA PRO A 66 -1.17 -3.22 -16.85
C PRO A 66 -0.87 -2.51 -15.52
N TRP A 67 -1.79 -2.68 -14.58
CA TRP A 67 -1.68 -2.29 -13.19
C TRP A 67 -1.25 -3.50 -12.35
N PRO A 68 -0.01 -3.56 -11.84
CA PRO A 68 0.40 -4.56 -10.87
C PRO A 68 -0.24 -4.33 -9.50
N LEU A 69 -0.39 -5.42 -8.75
CA LEU A 69 -0.67 -5.42 -7.32
C LEU A 69 0.65 -5.62 -6.54
N PHE A 70 0.99 -4.69 -5.67
CA PHE A 70 2.07 -4.82 -4.70
C PHE A 70 1.51 -5.05 -3.30
N THR A 71 1.83 -6.19 -2.69
CA THR A 71 1.44 -6.52 -1.31
C THR A 71 2.62 -6.33 -0.36
N ARG A 72 2.34 -6.30 0.95
CA ARG A 72 3.40 -6.28 1.97
C ARG A 72 4.42 -7.40 1.80
N SER A 73 3.99 -8.64 1.50
CA SER A 73 4.90 -9.77 1.34
C SER A 73 5.82 -9.61 0.13
N MET A 74 5.33 -9.07 -0.98
CA MET A 74 6.16 -8.79 -2.15
C MET A 74 7.20 -7.70 -1.85
N ILE A 75 6.79 -6.63 -1.15
CA ILE A 75 7.70 -5.56 -0.74
C ILE A 75 8.78 -6.10 0.19
N ASP A 76 8.42 -6.89 1.20
CA ASP A 76 9.37 -7.52 2.12
C ASP A 76 10.35 -8.45 1.38
N GLU A 77 9.85 -9.23 0.40
CA GLU A 77 10.68 -10.09 -0.45
C GLU A 77 11.66 -9.28 -1.32
N MET A 78 11.22 -8.16 -1.90
CA MET A 78 12.07 -7.25 -2.68
C MET A 78 13.17 -6.62 -1.85
N ILE A 79 12.86 -6.18 -0.63
CA ILE A 79 13.84 -5.62 0.31
C ILE A 79 14.85 -6.69 0.71
N ALA A 80 14.37 -7.90 1.04
CA ALA A 80 15.22 -9.00 1.48
C ALA A 80 16.22 -9.45 0.40
N LYS A 81 15.82 -9.43 -0.88
CA LYS A 81 16.69 -9.80 -2.00
C LYS A 81 17.71 -8.73 -2.37
N GLY A 82 17.57 -7.49 -1.88
CA GLY A 82 18.45 -6.38 -2.22
C GLY A 82 18.37 -5.93 -3.69
N ASP A 83 17.42 -6.47 -4.46
CA ASP A 83 17.28 -6.31 -5.91
C ASP A 83 16.71 -4.95 -6.34
N VAL A 84 16.45 -4.05 -5.38
CA VAL A 84 15.77 -2.78 -5.64
C VAL A 84 16.52 -1.60 -5.02
N LEU A 85 17.65 -1.28 -5.63
CA LEU A 85 18.22 0.07 -5.65
C LEU A 85 18.15 0.61 -7.08
N PRO A 86 16.97 0.92 -7.64
CA PRO A 86 16.90 1.83 -8.78
C PRO A 86 17.20 3.23 -8.27
N ASP A 87 17.97 3.98 -9.07
CA ASP A 87 18.37 5.36 -8.82
C ASP A 87 17.31 6.11 -8.02
N MET A 88 17.69 6.49 -6.79
CA MET A 88 16.81 7.20 -5.87
C MET A 88 16.09 8.30 -6.64
N VAL A 89 14.76 8.29 -6.63
CA VAL A 89 13.97 9.35 -7.25
C VAL A 89 14.19 10.62 -6.43
N LYS A 90 15.28 11.35 -6.73
CA LYS A 90 15.68 12.61 -6.07
C LYS A 90 14.64 13.73 -6.22
N ASN A 91 13.60 13.50 -7.02
CA ASN A 91 12.62 14.51 -7.43
C ASN A 91 11.23 14.34 -6.77
N VAL A 92 11.06 13.41 -5.83
CA VAL A 92 9.83 13.34 -5.03
C VAL A 92 9.97 14.32 -3.87
N SER A 93 9.49 15.56 -4.05
CA SER A 93 9.49 16.57 -2.99
C SER A 93 8.43 16.22 -1.95
N GLU A 94 8.82 15.53 -0.88
CA GLU A 94 7.97 15.37 0.30
C GLU A 94 8.03 16.62 1.18
N LYS A 95 6.88 17.04 1.73
CA LYS A 95 6.86 17.73 3.02
C LYS A 95 7.09 16.68 4.10
N ARG A 96 8.33 16.62 4.62
CA ARG A 96 8.72 15.70 5.70
C ARG A 96 8.00 16.06 6.99
N TRP A 97 7.24 15.13 7.57
CA TRP A 97 6.68 15.30 8.91
C TRP A 97 7.11 14.20 9.89
N SER A 98 7.36 14.67 11.12
CA SER A 98 7.91 14.04 12.33
C SER A 98 9.41 13.67 12.33
N PHE A 99 10.17 14.36 13.19
CA PHE A 99 11.55 14.76 12.95
C PHE A 99 12.50 14.51 14.15
N LYS A 100 12.20 13.55 15.04
CA LYS A 100 13.06 13.32 16.22
C LYS A 100 13.97 12.11 16.10
N ASP A 101 13.44 10.95 15.69
CA ASP A 101 14.27 9.75 15.55
C ASP A 101 14.93 9.64 14.16
N TRP A 102 14.24 10.09 13.11
CA TRP A 102 14.78 10.15 11.74
C TRP A 102 15.97 11.11 11.60
N PHE A 103 15.98 12.23 12.34
CA PHE A 103 17.10 13.18 12.25
C PHE A 103 18.38 12.62 12.88
N ILE A 104 18.25 11.82 13.93
CA ILE A 104 19.38 11.13 14.54
C ILE A 104 19.84 10.02 13.58
N ASP A 105 18.94 9.15 13.09
CA ASP A 105 19.29 8.07 12.15
C ASP A 105 19.85 8.58 10.80
N ALA A 106 19.38 9.71 10.27
CA ALA A 106 19.86 10.30 9.00
C ALA A 106 21.24 10.97 9.11
N LEU A 107 21.71 11.25 10.33
CA LEU A 107 23.06 11.74 10.61
C LEU A 107 24.05 10.59 10.88
N VAL A 108 23.56 9.35 10.98
CA VAL A 108 24.38 8.19 11.29
C VAL A 108 24.58 7.33 10.03
N PRO A 109 25.81 6.87 9.71
CA PRO A 109 26.07 5.98 8.59
C PRO A 109 25.12 4.76 8.52
N ASP A 110 24.77 4.29 7.32
CA ASP A 110 23.78 3.20 7.07
C ASP A 110 23.97 1.92 7.90
N TYR A 111 25.19 1.64 8.38
CA TYR A 111 25.48 0.48 9.23
C TYR A 111 25.06 0.64 10.70
N LEU A 112 24.64 1.84 11.12
CA LEU A 112 24.22 2.16 12.48
C LEU A 112 22.72 2.47 12.60
N GLN A 113 21.99 2.55 11.49
CA GLN A 113 20.53 2.68 11.51
C GLN A 113 19.91 1.42 12.14
N SER A 114 18.87 1.61 12.96
CA SER A 114 18.15 0.47 13.52
C SER A 114 17.59 -0.41 12.40
N SER A 115 17.55 -1.73 12.61
CA SER A 115 17.01 -2.67 11.60
C SER A 115 15.59 -2.32 11.16
N SER A 116 14.80 -1.70 12.05
CA SER A 116 13.44 -1.24 11.77
C SER A 116 13.41 0.01 10.87
N SER A 117 14.34 0.96 11.09
CA SER A 117 14.52 2.17 10.26
C SER A 117 14.93 1.81 8.82
N ARG A 118 15.88 0.88 8.66
CA ARG A 118 16.30 0.39 7.33
C ARG A 118 15.17 -0.30 6.56
N VAL A 119 14.35 -1.10 7.25
CA VAL A 119 13.17 -1.74 6.64
C VAL A 119 12.12 -0.71 6.22
N TYR A 120 11.91 0.33 7.04
CA TYR A 120 11.02 1.43 6.69
C TYR A 120 11.52 2.20 5.47
N GLU A 121 12.78 2.62 5.44
CA GLU A 121 13.33 3.36 4.29
C GLU A 121 13.31 2.52 3.01
N GLY A 122 13.65 1.22 3.09
CA GLY A 122 13.49 0.31 1.96
C GLY A 122 12.04 0.22 1.47
N THR A 123 11.08 0.16 2.39
CA THR A 123 9.64 0.15 2.08
C THR A 123 9.20 1.46 1.42
N ARG A 124 9.63 2.59 1.98
CA ARG A 124 9.31 3.94 1.50
C ARG A 124 9.85 4.16 0.09
N ASN A 125 11.13 3.82 -0.14
CA ASN A 125 11.77 3.95 -1.45
C ASN A 125 11.08 3.09 -2.52
N LEU A 126 10.69 1.86 -2.18
CA LEU A 126 9.92 1.00 -3.07
C LEU A 126 8.57 1.60 -3.43
N ILE A 127 7.82 2.07 -2.43
CA ILE A 127 6.51 2.70 -2.64
C ILE A 127 6.64 3.92 -3.55
N PHE A 128 7.65 4.78 -3.37
CA PHE A 128 7.86 5.90 -4.29
C PHE A 128 8.24 5.49 -5.68
N ASN A 129 9.07 4.46 -5.84
CA ASN A 129 9.36 3.95 -7.16
C ASN A 129 8.07 3.48 -7.85
N PHE A 130 7.22 2.72 -7.15
CA PHE A 130 5.94 2.26 -7.71
C PHE A 130 5.01 3.42 -8.11
N ILE A 131 4.91 4.46 -7.28
CA ILE A 131 4.07 5.64 -7.54
C ILE A 131 4.65 6.49 -8.68
N ALA A 132 5.97 6.65 -8.72
CA ALA A 132 6.66 7.38 -9.78
C ALA A 132 6.49 6.70 -11.15
N LYS A 133 6.45 5.36 -11.19
CA LYS A 133 6.08 4.64 -12.41
C LYS A 133 4.58 4.72 -12.70
N GLY A 134 3.74 4.78 -11.67
CA GLY A 134 2.30 4.90 -11.79
C GLY A 134 1.62 3.63 -12.28
N ASN A 135 0.29 3.69 -12.39
CA ASN A 135 -0.58 2.59 -12.74
C ASN A 135 -0.31 1.38 -11.83
N CYS A 136 -0.46 1.52 -10.52
CA CYS A 136 -0.23 0.42 -9.58
C CYS A 136 -1.25 0.43 -8.43
N VAL A 137 -1.47 -0.74 -7.84
CA VAL A 137 -2.27 -0.92 -6.62
C VAL A 137 -1.34 -1.41 -5.51
N ILE A 138 -1.36 -0.75 -4.35
CA ILE A 138 -0.51 -1.09 -3.21
C ILE A 138 -1.40 -1.47 -2.01
N LEU A 139 -1.28 -2.72 -1.54
CA LEU A 139 -2.03 -3.24 -0.40
C LEU A 139 -1.19 -3.19 0.88
N GLY A 140 -1.48 -2.18 1.71
CA GLY A 140 -0.87 -2.01 3.03
C GLY A 140 0.45 -1.24 3.03
N SER A 141 1.37 -1.68 3.89
CA SER A 141 2.72 -1.09 4.09
C SER A 141 2.76 0.39 4.48
N GLY A 142 1.67 0.95 5.03
CA GLY A 142 1.60 2.39 5.32
C GLY A 142 1.65 3.25 4.05
N SER A 143 1.34 2.68 2.88
CA SER A 143 1.46 3.37 1.59
C SER A 143 0.66 4.66 1.53
N GLN A 144 -0.51 4.74 2.18
CA GLN A 144 -1.30 5.97 2.22
C GLN A 144 -0.59 7.11 2.98
N THR A 145 0.11 6.82 4.08
CA THR A 145 0.78 7.85 4.87
C THR A 145 2.08 8.26 4.21
N ILE A 146 2.84 7.28 3.69
CA ILE A 146 4.07 7.51 2.92
C ILE A 146 3.79 8.39 1.69
N SER A 147 2.64 8.23 1.04
CA SER A 147 2.28 8.99 -0.16
C SER A 147 1.44 10.25 0.07
N SER A 148 1.02 10.52 1.31
CA SER A 148 0.13 11.64 1.65
C SER A 148 0.71 13.03 1.33
N GLY A 149 2.04 13.16 1.34
CA GLY A 149 2.75 14.41 1.07
C GLY A 149 3.14 14.65 -0.39
N LEU A 150 2.71 13.78 -1.31
CA LEU A 150 3.06 13.87 -2.73
C LEU A 150 2.30 14.99 -3.43
N ASP A 151 2.94 15.59 -4.44
CA ASP A 151 2.32 16.61 -5.29
C ASP A 151 1.12 16.03 -6.06
N PRO A 152 -0.12 16.44 -5.75
CA PRO A 152 -1.31 15.88 -6.37
C PRO A 152 -1.45 16.26 -7.85
N GLY A 153 -0.70 17.25 -8.34
CA GLY A 153 -0.62 17.58 -9.76
C GLY A 153 0.24 16.61 -10.57
N LYS A 154 1.09 15.81 -9.91
CA LYS A 154 1.99 14.82 -10.54
C LYS A 154 1.62 13.39 -10.19
N PHE A 155 1.16 13.15 -8.97
CA PHE A 155 0.86 11.82 -8.44
C PHE A 155 -0.58 11.81 -7.91
N ILE A 156 -1.52 11.30 -8.70
CA ILE A 156 -2.93 11.20 -8.34
C ILE A 156 -3.15 9.88 -7.60
N GLY A 157 -3.24 9.98 -6.27
CA GLY A 157 -3.55 8.87 -5.38
C GLY A 157 -5.03 8.69 -5.12
N VAL A 158 -5.50 7.44 -5.13
CA VAL A 158 -6.80 7.05 -4.57
C VAL A 158 -6.55 6.16 -3.34
N HIS A 159 -6.75 6.72 -2.17
CA HIS A 159 -6.50 6.09 -0.88
C HIS A 159 -7.77 5.46 -0.31
N ILE A 160 -7.76 4.14 -0.17
CA ILE A 160 -8.89 3.33 0.28
C ILE A 160 -8.64 2.81 1.69
N ARG A 161 -9.68 2.81 2.54
CA ARG A 161 -9.66 2.19 3.86
C ARG A 161 -10.75 1.15 4.00
N LEU A 162 -10.40 -0.07 4.40
CA LEU A 162 -11.35 -1.09 4.81
C LEU A 162 -11.50 -1.11 6.32
N ALA A 163 -12.72 -0.89 6.79
CA ALA A 163 -13.09 -1.00 8.21
C ALA A 163 -14.32 -1.89 8.37
N ALA A 164 -14.52 -2.46 9.55
CA ALA A 164 -15.74 -3.22 9.84
C ALA A 164 -16.02 -3.24 11.35
N PRO A 165 -17.30 -3.46 11.74
CA PRO A 165 -17.65 -3.63 13.15
C PRO A 165 -16.78 -4.69 13.81
N TYR A 166 -16.37 -4.45 15.05
CA TYR A 166 -15.45 -5.31 15.78
C TYR A 166 -15.90 -6.78 15.81
N ASN A 167 -17.16 -7.04 16.15
CA ASN A 167 -17.73 -8.38 16.18
C ASN A 167 -17.68 -9.11 14.83
N TRP A 168 -17.80 -8.36 13.72
CA TRP A 168 -17.65 -8.93 12.38
C TRP A 168 -16.20 -9.34 12.11
N ARG A 169 -15.24 -8.46 12.45
CA ARG A 169 -13.80 -8.77 12.32
C ARG A 169 -13.40 -9.95 13.20
N LEU A 170 -13.95 -10.03 14.41
CA LEU A 170 -13.72 -11.13 15.35
C LEU A 170 -14.17 -12.47 14.77
N ALA A 171 -15.44 -12.57 14.36
CA ALA A 171 -15.98 -13.77 13.72
C ALA A 171 -15.17 -14.18 12.48
N ARG A 172 -14.68 -13.20 11.72
CA ARG A 172 -13.83 -13.45 10.55
C ARG A 172 -12.49 -14.09 10.93
N ILE A 173 -11.85 -13.61 11.99
CA ILE A 173 -10.58 -14.16 12.48
C ILE A 173 -10.77 -15.56 13.08
N GLU A 174 -11.84 -15.79 13.85
CA GLU A 174 -12.19 -17.13 14.37
C GLU A 174 -12.31 -18.13 13.21
N GLN A 175 -13.05 -17.75 12.16
CA GLN A 175 -13.29 -18.60 10.99
C GLN A 175 -12.02 -18.93 10.21
N ILE A 176 -11.20 -17.92 9.88
CA ILE A 176 -10.01 -18.10 9.03
C ILE A 176 -8.90 -18.82 9.80
N SER A 177 -8.74 -18.51 11.09
CA SER A 177 -7.65 -19.02 11.91
C SER A 177 -7.97 -20.37 12.57
N LYS A 178 -9.26 -20.72 12.61
CA LYS A 178 -9.80 -21.86 13.37
C LYS A 178 -9.33 -21.80 14.83
N CYS A 179 -9.53 -20.65 15.47
CA CYS A 179 -9.11 -20.36 16.83
C CYS A 179 -10.32 -20.01 17.71
N SER A 180 -10.12 -19.99 19.04
CA SER A 180 -11.17 -19.56 19.96
C SER A 180 -11.43 -18.04 19.85
N ARG A 181 -12.55 -17.60 20.43
CA ARG A 181 -12.89 -16.17 20.55
C ARG A 181 -11.79 -15.39 21.24
N ASP A 182 -11.33 -15.85 22.41
CA ASP A 182 -10.29 -15.19 23.19
C ASP A 182 -8.96 -15.09 22.42
N GLU A 183 -8.60 -16.14 21.68
CA GLU A 183 -7.42 -16.13 20.80
C GLU A 183 -7.58 -15.13 19.65
N ALA A 184 -8.78 -15.02 19.08
CA ALA A 184 -9.09 -14.07 18.01
C ALA A 184 -9.08 -12.62 18.51
N GLU A 185 -9.63 -12.34 19.70
CA GLU A 185 -9.59 -11.02 20.33
C GLU A 185 -8.16 -10.57 20.59
N LYS A 186 -7.34 -11.45 21.18
CA LYS A 186 -5.91 -11.20 21.40
C LYS A 186 -5.18 -10.95 20.08
N THR A 187 -5.46 -11.77 19.06
CA THR A 187 -4.82 -11.62 17.74
C THR A 187 -5.19 -10.29 17.09
N ILE A 188 -6.46 -9.87 17.16
CA ILE A 188 -6.88 -8.57 16.62
C ILE A 188 -6.16 -7.45 17.33
N LYS A 189 -6.13 -7.47 18.67
CA LYS A 189 -5.46 -6.44 19.47
C LYS A 189 -3.98 -6.34 19.14
N ASP A 190 -3.26 -7.46 19.16
CA ASP A 190 -1.82 -7.50 18.94
C ASP A 190 -1.47 -7.07 17.50
N ARG A 191 -2.20 -7.58 16.51
CA ARG A 191 -1.89 -7.32 15.09
C ARG A 191 -2.34 -5.95 14.62
N GLN A 192 -3.45 -5.42 15.13
CA GLN A 192 -3.86 -4.04 14.87
C GLN A 192 -2.87 -3.08 15.54
N GLY A 193 -2.50 -3.33 16.80
CA GLY A 193 -1.50 -2.54 17.51
C GLY A 193 -0.15 -2.46 16.79
N LEU A 194 0.34 -3.57 16.21
CA LEU A 194 1.56 -3.56 15.39
C LEU A 194 1.43 -2.68 14.12
N ARG A 195 0.26 -2.65 13.49
CA ARG A 195 0.02 -1.80 12.30
C ARG A 195 -0.03 -0.32 12.67
N ASP A 196 -0.73 0.00 13.75
CA ASP A 196 -0.89 1.39 14.21
C ASP A 196 0.44 1.92 14.72
N LYS A 197 1.18 1.11 15.49
CA LYS A 197 2.53 1.44 15.94
C LYS A 197 3.50 1.68 14.79
N PHE A 198 3.49 0.85 13.75
CA PHE A 198 4.33 1.09 12.56
C PHE A 198 4.02 2.45 11.92
N ILE A 199 2.74 2.82 11.78
CA ILE A 199 2.38 4.10 11.17
C ILE A 199 2.78 5.26 12.09
N SER A 200 2.44 5.18 13.38
CA SER A 200 2.78 6.20 14.39
C SER A 200 4.28 6.41 14.50
N ASP A 201 5.06 5.35 14.68
CA ASP A 201 6.51 5.44 14.92
C ASP A 201 7.26 6.07 13.74
N PHE A 202 6.85 5.79 12.50
CA PHE A 202 7.57 6.24 11.31
C PHE A 202 6.99 7.48 10.62
N THR A 203 5.73 7.84 10.87
CA THR A 203 5.08 8.98 10.21
C THR A 203 4.49 9.99 11.19
N GLY A 204 4.35 9.64 12.47
CA GLY A 204 3.64 10.45 13.46
C GLY A 204 2.14 10.58 13.20
N MET A 205 1.60 9.85 12.21
CA MET A 205 0.19 9.92 11.81
C MET A 205 -0.64 8.83 12.50
N ASP A 206 -1.95 9.06 12.57
CA ASP A 206 -2.93 8.06 13.01
C ASP A 206 -3.57 7.37 11.79
N ALA A 207 -3.47 6.04 11.73
CA ALA A 207 -4.08 5.22 10.68
C ALA A 207 -5.62 5.22 10.70
N ALA A 208 -6.23 5.73 11.78
CA ALA A 208 -7.65 5.93 11.91
C ALA A 208 -8.11 7.32 11.43
N ASP A 209 -7.18 8.25 11.14
CA ASP A 209 -7.54 9.57 10.60
C ASP A 209 -8.19 9.41 9.22
N LEU A 210 -9.46 9.78 9.13
CA LEU A 210 -10.26 9.67 7.92
C LEU A 210 -9.78 10.64 6.82
N SER A 211 -9.06 11.72 7.19
CA SER A 211 -8.50 12.68 6.23
C SER A 211 -7.47 12.05 5.28
N LEU A 212 -6.89 10.91 5.67
CA LEU A 212 -5.91 10.15 4.88
C LEU A 212 -6.53 9.35 3.73
N TYR A 213 -7.86 9.32 3.62
CA TYR A 213 -8.57 8.42 2.71
C TYR A 213 -9.56 9.17 1.81
N ASN A 214 -9.59 8.79 0.54
CA ASN A 214 -10.62 9.22 -0.39
C ASN A 214 -11.92 8.44 -0.18
N ILE A 215 -11.82 7.14 0.10
CA ILE A 215 -12.99 6.27 0.30
C ILE A 215 -12.76 5.31 1.46
N VAL A 216 -13.76 5.21 2.33
CA VAL A 216 -13.78 4.24 3.44
C VAL A 216 -14.94 3.28 3.22
N PHE A 217 -14.63 2.00 3.09
CA PHE A 217 -15.64 0.96 2.96
C PHE A 217 -15.86 0.23 4.26
N ASN A 218 -17.14 0.04 4.59
CA ASN A 218 -17.54 -0.95 5.57
C ASN A 218 -17.53 -2.34 4.91
N ASN A 219 -16.51 -3.13 5.24
CA ASN A 219 -16.27 -4.45 4.66
C ASN A 219 -17.38 -5.47 5.01
N ALA A 220 -18.12 -5.25 6.10
CA ALA A 220 -19.25 -6.10 6.47
C ALA A 220 -20.49 -5.85 5.60
N LYS A 221 -20.53 -4.74 4.85
CA LYS A 221 -21.69 -4.33 4.05
C LYS A 221 -21.43 -4.33 2.54
N ASN A 222 -20.18 -4.49 2.13
CA ASN A 222 -19.78 -4.35 0.73
C ASN A 222 -18.95 -5.55 0.29
N THR A 223 -19.29 -6.11 -0.87
CA THR A 223 -18.51 -7.17 -1.49
C THR A 223 -17.26 -6.61 -2.17
N PRO A 224 -16.19 -7.41 -2.35
CA PRO A 224 -15.01 -6.99 -3.12
C PRO A 224 -15.34 -6.46 -4.51
N GLY A 225 -16.30 -7.09 -5.20
CA GLY A 225 -16.76 -6.67 -6.51
C GLY A 225 -17.36 -5.26 -6.52
N HIS A 226 -18.29 -4.98 -5.60
CA HIS A 226 -18.95 -3.68 -5.48
C HIS A 226 -17.95 -2.58 -5.09
N MET A 227 -17.06 -2.85 -4.12
CA MET A 227 -15.99 -1.92 -3.75
C MET A 227 -15.07 -1.63 -4.94
N ALA A 228 -14.68 -2.65 -5.70
CA ALA A 228 -13.85 -2.49 -6.88
C ALA A 228 -14.54 -1.65 -7.98
N ASP A 229 -15.85 -1.80 -8.20
CA ASP A 229 -16.58 -0.97 -9.17
C ASP A 229 -16.57 0.51 -8.78
N MET A 230 -16.81 0.81 -7.50
CA MET A 230 -16.77 2.18 -6.99
C MET A 230 -15.38 2.81 -7.14
N ILE A 231 -14.31 2.05 -6.88
CA ILE A 231 -12.93 2.54 -7.04
C ILE A 231 -12.58 2.75 -8.52
N VAL A 232 -12.99 1.84 -9.40
CA VAL A 232 -12.79 1.98 -10.86
C VAL A 232 -13.49 3.23 -11.38
N GLU A 233 -14.70 3.50 -10.89
CA GLU A 233 -15.44 4.71 -11.27
C GLU A 233 -14.78 5.99 -10.75
N ASP A 234 -14.30 6.01 -9.50
CA ASP A 234 -13.54 7.15 -8.98
C ASP A 234 -12.26 7.40 -9.80
N LEU A 235 -11.52 6.36 -10.16
CA LEU A 235 -10.36 6.45 -11.04
C LEU A 235 -10.71 7.00 -12.42
N ARG A 236 -11.84 6.56 -13.00
CA ARG A 236 -12.34 7.05 -14.29
C ARG A 236 -12.65 8.55 -14.23
N LEU A 237 -13.38 8.98 -13.20
CA LEU A 237 -13.72 10.38 -12.97
C LEU A 237 -12.49 11.26 -12.75
N LYS A 238 -11.40 10.69 -12.20
CA LYS A 238 -10.09 11.36 -12.06
C LYS A 238 -9.24 11.32 -13.33
N GLY A 239 -9.69 10.64 -14.39
CA GLY A 239 -9.01 10.60 -15.69
C GLY A 239 -7.94 9.53 -15.83
N ALA A 240 -7.95 8.48 -15.00
CA ALA A 240 -6.97 7.38 -15.05
C ALA A 240 -7.04 6.57 -16.37
N PHE A 241 -8.22 6.48 -16.96
CA PHE A 241 -8.50 5.81 -18.24
C PHE A 241 -9.72 6.46 -18.90
N LYS A 242 -9.83 6.35 -20.22
CA LYS A 242 -10.96 6.87 -21.01
C LYS A 242 -12.09 5.83 -21.06
N ASP A 243 -13.30 6.31 -21.39
CA ASP A 243 -14.47 5.47 -21.66
C ASP A 243 -14.26 4.55 -22.87
#